data_AF-A0A167KVR6-F1
#
_entry.id   AF-A0A167KVR6-F1
#
_cell.length_a   1.000
_cell.length_b   1.000
_cell.length_c   1.000
_cell.angle_alpha   90.00
_cell.angle_beta   90.00
_cell.angle_gamma   90.00
#
_symmetry.space_group_name_H-M   'P 1'
#
loop_
_entity.id
_entity.type
_entity.pdbx_description
1 polymer ?
#
loop_
_entity_poly.entity_id
_entity_poly.type
_entity_poly.pdbx_seq_one_letter_code
_entity_poly.pdbx_strand_id
1 'polypeptide(L)'
;MSEIRHLIETAASRAHPRRLRPEGSTVQTTQEVSLPAAEEDVNAPYGLSRAEQTWQLLDKPLQRTGYRLRPRYRTGWVGSWVGTNKKAEDSEDSIRIGRVATIMDAVRISDGAQVLMKMWNPNERDGPELYALEYFSHPSRVNDPCNHCVPLLDCFSFPSAQRLFKELLVEPLLRDWRYPDFFMVAEALSFMLQAIEGLEYMHSHSFFHGDIHSGNIMMDPKDLFPKGFHGAFNWSWRLRMRENLKGVPSRTRLQFPVKYYWIDFGSSGQLKGENPLVASGWAAWRPPEMDVESEEPYDPFKADVYALGLTLLTEIQEATY
;
A
#
# COMPACT_ATOMS: atom_id res chain seq x y z
N MET A 1 -8.66 -8.43 -31.30
CA MET A 1 -7.59 -7.42 -31.07
C MET A 1 -8.07 -6.01 -31.43
N SER A 2 -8.53 -5.73 -32.67
CA SER A 2 -9.05 -4.41 -33.07
C SER A 2 -10.30 -3.96 -32.30
N GLU A 3 -11.28 -4.83 -32.07
CA GLU A 3 -12.50 -4.48 -31.32
C GLU A 3 -12.27 -4.24 -29.82
N ILE A 4 -11.40 -5.02 -29.19
CA ILE A 4 -11.03 -4.85 -27.77
C ILE A 4 -10.25 -3.54 -27.60
N ARG A 5 -9.29 -3.27 -28.49
CA ARG A 5 -8.56 -2.00 -28.51
C ARG A 5 -9.49 -0.81 -28.71
N HIS A 6 -10.46 -0.92 -29.62
CA HIS A 6 -11.47 0.12 -29.83
C HIS A 6 -12.38 0.31 -28.60
N LEU A 7 -12.82 -0.77 -27.94
CA LEU A 7 -13.61 -0.71 -26.71
C LEU A 7 -12.84 0.03 -25.59
N ILE A 8 -11.55 -0.24 -25.48
CA ILE A 8 -10.64 0.37 -24.50
C ILE A 8 -10.36 1.81 -24.85
N GLU A 9 -10.03 2.13 -26.09
CA GLU A 9 -9.83 3.51 -26.55
C GLU A 9 -11.13 4.31 -26.37
N THR A 10 -12.30 3.70 -26.58
CA THR A 10 -13.59 4.33 -26.32
C THR A 10 -13.82 4.56 -24.82
N ALA A 11 -13.57 3.57 -23.96
CA ALA A 11 -13.73 3.70 -22.51
C ALA A 11 -12.70 4.66 -21.88
N ALA A 12 -11.44 4.59 -22.31
CA ALA A 12 -10.34 5.46 -21.92
C ALA A 12 -10.51 6.89 -22.47
N SER A 13 -11.09 7.07 -23.65
CA SER A 13 -11.45 8.40 -24.18
C SER A 13 -12.59 9.08 -23.42
N ARG A 14 -13.43 8.28 -22.74
CA ARG A 14 -14.51 8.76 -21.87
C ARG A 14 -14.00 8.99 -20.43
N ALA A 15 -12.97 8.25 -20.00
CA ALA A 15 -12.27 8.48 -18.75
C ALA A 15 -11.43 9.76 -18.83
N HIS A 16 -11.71 10.73 -17.97
CA HIS A 16 -10.96 11.99 -17.95
C HIS A 16 -9.63 11.81 -17.19
N PRO A 17 -8.52 12.39 -17.68
CA PRO A 17 -7.24 12.32 -16.97
C PRO A 17 -7.32 13.00 -15.60
N ARG A 18 -6.49 12.51 -14.66
CA ARG A 18 -6.25 13.05 -13.32
C ARG A 18 -6.37 14.58 -13.28
N ARG A 19 -7.14 15.13 -12.33
CA ARG A 19 -6.89 16.51 -11.90
C ARG A 19 -5.46 16.59 -11.37
N LEU A 20 -4.62 17.36 -12.05
CA LEU A 20 -3.38 17.85 -11.46
C LEU A 20 -3.74 18.74 -10.27
N ARG A 21 -2.97 18.56 -9.20
CA ARG A 21 -3.13 19.28 -7.93
C ARG A 21 -3.12 20.80 -8.19
N PRO A 22 -3.99 21.60 -7.55
CA PRO A 22 -3.68 23.01 -7.35
C PRO A 22 -2.39 23.08 -6.54
N GLU A 23 -1.37 23.76 -7.06
CA GLU A 23 -0.18 24.07 -6.28
C GLU A 23 -0.60 24.93 -5.09
N GLY A 24 -0.56 24.33 -3.89
CA GLY A 24 -0.75 25.06 -2.65
C GLY A 24 0.34 26.12 -2.53
N SER A 25 -0.08 27.37 -2.40
CA SER A 25 0.80 28.52 -2.21
C SER A 25 1.70 28.31 -1.00
N THR A 26 3.02 28.28 -1.25
CA THR A 26 4.04 28.23 -0.22
C THR A 26 4.05 29.56 0.53
N VAL A 27 3.46 29.59 1.72
CA VAL A 27 3.66 30.70 2.66
C VAL A 27 5.04 30.53 3.28
N GLN A 28 5.99 31.37 2.86
CA GLN A 28 7.27 31.50 3.54
C GLN A 28 7.04 32.22 4.88
N THR A 29 7.26 31.51 5.98
CA THR A 29 7.41 32.14 7.31
C THR A 29 8.87 32.02 7.69
N THR A 30 9.64 33.09 7.46
CA THR A 30 11.00 33.24 7.97
C THR A 30 10.94 33.67 9.44
N GLN A 31 11.25 32.74 10.34
CA GLN A 31 11.85 33.07 11.62
C GLN A 31 13.18 32.31 11.71
N GLU A 32 14.27 33.06 11.57
CA GLU A 32 15.62 32.58 11.83
C GLU A 32 15.75 32.26 13.32
N VAL A 33 15.75 30.97 13.64
CA VAL A 33 16.28 30.45 14.89
C VAL A 33 17.65 29.87 14.56
N SER A 34 18.71 30.45 15.13
CA SER A 34 20.08 29.97 14.98
C SER A 34 20.18 28.55 15.57
N LEU A 35 20.30 27.56 14.69
CA LEU A 35 20.58 26.19 15.09
C LEU A 35 22.06 26.05 15.48
N PRO A 36 22.39 25.34 16.58
CA PRO A 36 23.76 25.02 16.91
C PRO A 36 24.41 24.20 15.79
N ALA A 37 25.74 24.32 15.65
CA ALA A 37 26.52 23.61 14.64
C ALA A 37 26.17 22.11 14.65
N ALA A 38 25.71 21.60 13.51
CA ALA A 38 25.35 20.20 13.37
C ALA A 38 26.59 19.34 13.63
N GLU A 39 26.51 18.43 14.61
CA GLU A 39 27.46 17.32 14.71
C GLU A 39 27.52 16.62 13.35
N GLU A 40 28.73 16.31 12.86
CA GLU A 40 28.88 15.59 11.60
C GLU A 40 28.15 14.24 11.71
N ASP A 41 27.11 14.05 10.92
CA ASP A 41 26.39 12.78 10.84
C ASP A 41 27.36 11.72 10.32
N VAL A 42 27.74 10.79 11.20
CA VAL A 42 28.64 9.66 10.89
C VAL A 42 28.16 8.80 9.72
N ASN A 43 26.87 8.90 9.37
CA ASN A 43 26.26 8.16 8.27
C ASN A 43 26.18 8.97 6.97
N ALA A 44 26.66 10.22 6.93
CA ALA A 44 26.59 11.05 5.74
C ALA A 44 27.25 10.36 4.51
N PRO A 45 26.65 10.46 3.30
CA PRO A 45 25.42 11.17 2.93
C PRO A 45 24.13 10.33 3.11
N TYR A 46 24.23 9.15 3.73
CA TYR A 46 23.15 8.17 3.91
C TYR A 46 22.42 8.30 5.25
N GLY A 47 22.58 9.43 5.93
CA GLY A 47 21.87 9.82 7.14
C GLY A 47 20.34 9.70 7.04
N LEU A 48 19.69 9.72 8.20
CA LEU A 48 18.23 9.66 8.27
C LEU A 48 17.60 10.98 7.81
N SER A 49 16.67 10.90 6.85
CA SER A 49 15.81 12.03 6.51
C SER A 49 14.87 12.40 7.66
N ARG A 50 14.26 13.59 7.61
CA ARG A 50 13.33 14.06 8.65
C ARG A 50 12.15 13.10 8.88
N ALA A 51 11.65 12.47 7.81
CA ALA A 51 10.61 11.44 7.90
C ALA A 51 11.10 10.15 8.57
N GLU A 52 12.34 9.72 8.28
CA GLU A 52 12.93 8.54 8.90
C GLU A 52 13.24 8.77 10.38
N GLN A 53 13.61 9.99 10.77
CA GLN A 53 13.76 10.38 12.16
C GLN A 53 12.43 10.23 12.93
N THR A 54 11.29 10.55 12.31
CA THR A 54 9.97 10.32 12.92
C THR A 54 9.75 8.85 13.25
N TRP A 55 10.13 7.93 12.35
CA TRP A 55 10.06 6.49 12.62
C TRP A 55 11.08 6.03 13.67
N GLN A 56 12.28 6.60 13.68
CA GLN A 56 13.28 6.28 14.70
C GLN A 56 12.80 6.63 16.12
N LEU A 57 12.03 7.71 16.29
CA LEU A 57 11.42 8.05 17.59
C LEU A 57 10.46 6.96 18.10
N LEU A 58 9.90 6.14 17.20
CA LEU A 58 9.02 5.03 17.54
C LEU A 58 9.75 3.72 17.83
N ASP A 59 11.08 3.63 17.64
CA ASP A 59 11.85 2.39 17.80
C ASP A 59 11.64 1.73 19.18
N LYS A 60 11.86 2.46 20.27
CA LYS A 60 11.68 1.92 21.63
C LYS A 60 10.20 1.66 21.98
N PRO A 61 9.25 2.57 21.68
CA PRO A 61 7.83 2.27 21.83
C PRO A 61 7.38 0.98 21.12
N LEU A 62 7.77 0.79 19.86
CA LEU A 62 7.39 -0.39 19.07
C LEU A 62 8.00 -1.68 19.61
N GLN A 63 9.26 -1.64 20.06
CA GLN A 63 9.87 -2.82 20.68
C GLN A 63 9.10 -3.31 21.90
N ARG A 64 8.51 -2.39 22.69
CA ARG A 64 7.68 -2.75 23.85
C ARG A 64 6.33 -3.35 23.46
N THR A 65 5.80 -3.01 22.29
CA THR A 65 4.56 -3.60 21.75
C THR A 65 4.81 -4.90 20.97
N GLY A 66 6.06 -5.39 20.91
CA GLY A 66 6.39 -6.65 20.23
C GLY A 66 6.79 -6.50 18.77
N TYR A 67 7.12 -5.29 18.31
CA TYR A 67 7.52 -5.02 16.93
C TYR A 67 8.90 -4.39 16.82
N ARG A 68 9.62 -4.69 15.74
CA ARG A 68 10.99 -4.23 15.54
C ARG A 68 11.18 -3.65 14.15
N LEU A 69 11.64 -2.40 14.10
CA LEU A 69 12.02 -1.73 12.86
C LEU A 69 13.31 -2.32 12.26
N ARG A 70 13.53 -2.06 10.96
CA ARG A 70 14.80 -2.32 10.27
C ARG A 70 15.98 -1.66 11.00
N PRO A 71 17.21 -2.22 10.93
CA PRO A 71 18.38 -1.69 11.63
C PRO A 71 18.57 -0.19 11.47
N ARG A 72 18.36 0.34 10.26
CA ARG A 72 18.45 1.77 9.92
C ARG A 72 17.67 2.70 10.85
N TYR A 73 16.49 2.26 11.31
CA TYR A 73 15.59 3.10 12.12
C TYR A 73 15.69 2.81 13.61
N ARG A 74 16.69 2.04 14.04
CA ARG A 74 16.90 1.77 15.47
C ARG A 74 17.63 2.92 16.13
N THR A 75 17.35 3.12 17.41
CA THR A 75 18.01 4.12 18.23
C THR A 75 19.51 3.82 18.31
N GLY A 76 20.36 4.79 17.97
CA GLY A 76 21.81 4.61 17.95
C GLY A 76 22.35 3.86 16.73
N TRP A 77 21.56 3.76 15.65
CA TRP A 77 22.01 3.14 14.41
C TRP A 77 23.27 3.82 13.84
N VAL A 78 24.23 2.98 13.45
CA VAL A 78 25.41 3.33 12.67
C VAL A 78 25.39 2.44 11.43
N GLY A 79 25.53 3.05 10.26
CA GLY A 79 25.47 2.37 8.97
C GLY A 79 26.51 1.27 8.89
N SER A 80 26.12 0.11 8.34
CA SER A 80 26.96 -1.08 8.31
C SER A 80 28.24 -0.94 7.47
N TRP A 81 28.37 0.14 6.71
CA TRP A 81 29.57 0.54 5.97
C TRP A 81 30.56 1.36 6.81
N VAL A 82 30.10 2.07 7.85
CA VAL A 82 30.93 2.97 8.65
C VAL A 82 32.02 2.19 9.36
N GLY A 83 33.28 2.59 9.18
CA GLY A 83 34.44 1.89 9.74
C GLY A 83 34.79 0.56 9.04
N THR A 84 34.23 0.29 7.85
CA THR A 84 34.50 -0.92 7.06
C THR A 84 34.89 -0.60 5.63
N ASN A 85 35.31 -1.60 4.85
CA ASN A 85 35.59 -1.47 3.41
C ASN A 85 34.32 -1.65 2.53
N LYS A 86 33.12 -1.72 3.14
CA LYS A 86 31.88 -1.86 2.37
C LYS A 86 31.47 -0.53 1.76
N LYS A 87 30.88 -0.60 0.57
CA LYS A 87 30.19 0.52 -0.04
C LYS A 87 28.82 0.70 0.61
N ALA A 88 28.46 1.93 0.95
CA ALA A 88 27.16 2.23 1.54
C ALA A 88 26.02 1.78 0.60
N GLU A 89 26.18 1.99 -0.71
CA GLU A 89 25.20 1.67 -1.76
C GLU A 89 24.87 0.17 -1.85
N ASP A 90 25.74 -0.69 -1.31
CA ASP A 90 25.60 -2.15 -1.31
C ASP A 90 25.05 -2.67 0.03
N SER A 91 24.90 -1.78 1.01
CA SER A 91 24.43 -2.09 2.37
C SER A 91 22.92 -1.92 2.47
N GLU A 92 22.22 -2.91 3.04
CA GLU A 92 20.75 -2.88 3.15
C GLU A 92 20.26 -1.66 3.96
N ASP A 93 20.97 -1.32 5.02
CA ASP A 93 20.64 -0.20 5.90
C ASP A 93 20.95 1.18 5.31
N SER A 94 21.43 1.25 4.07
CA SER A 94 21.45 2.48 3.26
C SER A 94 20.12 2.76 2.56
N ILE A 95 19.24 1.76 2.47
CA ILE A 95 17.95 1.87 1.77
C ILE A 95 17.01 2.74 2.58
N ARG A 96 16.73 3.92 2.03
CA ARG A 96 15.82 4.91 2.61
C ARG A 96 14.37 4.43 2.60
N ILE A 97 13.53 5.09 3.39
CA ILE A 97 12.08 4.91 3.36
C ILE A 97 11.53 5.16 1.93
N GLY A 98 10.41 4.51 1.61
CA GLY A 98 9.69 4.72 0.34
C GLY A 98 9.13 6.14 0.19
N ARG A 99 8.47 6.40 -0.94
CA ARG A 99 7.89 7.72 -1.25
C ARG A 99 6.83 8.19 -0.24
N VAL A 100 6.16 7.25 0.43
CA VAL A 100 5.10 7.53 1.40
C VAL A 100 5.70 7.49 2.80
N ALA A 101 5.94 8.68 3.37
CA ALA A 101 6.59 8.84 4.67
C ALA A 101 5.82 8.22 5.85
N THR A 102 4.52 8.00 5.69
CA THR A 102 3.61 7.47 6.72
C THR A 102 3.54 5.94 6.73
N ILE A 103 4.31 5.25 5.89
CA ILE A 103 4.32 3.79 5.77
C ILE A 103 5.72 3.24 6.02
N MET A 104 5.83 2.18 6.83
CA MET A 104 7.10 1.52 7.15
C MET A 104 6.94 0.01 7.24
N ASP A 105 7.96 -0.74 6.81
CA ASP A 105 8.05 -2.17 7.07
C ASP A 105 8.73 -2.47 8.42
N ALA A 106 8.24 -3.49 9.12
CA ALA A 106 8.77 -3.95 10.39
C ALA A 106 8.68 -5.48 10.51
N VAL A 107 9.19 -6.00 11.62
CA VAL A 107 9.12 -7.42 11.95
C VAL A 107 8.42 -7.59 13.30
N ARG A 108 7.41 -8.45 13.35
CA ARG A 108 6.81 -8.91 14.60
C ARG A 108 7.78 -9.84 15.33
N ILE A 109 8.07 -9.55 16.59
CA ILE A 109 9.13 -10.22 17.36
C ILE A 109 8.76 -11.66 17.71
N SER A 110 7.47 -11.94 17.95
CA SER A 110 7.02 -13.25 18.44
C SER A 110 7.25 -14.38 17.45
N ASP A 111 7.13 -14.13 16.14
CA ASP A 111 7.19 -15.15 15.10
C ASP A 111 8.08 -14.77 13.89
N GLY A 112 8.63 -13.56 13.87
CA GLY A 112 9.45 -13.08 12.78
C GLY A 112 8.69 -12.67 11.53
N ALA A 113 7.35 -12.60 11.57
CA ALA A 113 6.54 -12.19 10.43
C ALA A 113 6.84 -10.74 10.03
N GLN A 114 6.96 -10.48 8.72
CA GLN A 114 7.10 -9.12 8.20
C GLN A 114 5.73 -8.45 8.14
N VAL A 115 5.68 -7.20 8.60
CA VAL A 115 4.46 -6.40 8.68
C VAL A 115 4.65 -5.03 8.05
N LEU A 116 3.54 -4.46 7.59
CA LEU A 116 3.42 -3.07 7.21
C LEU A 116 2.88 -2.27 8.39
N MET A 117 3.42 -1.09 8.63
CA MET A 117 2.93 -0.13 9.62
C MET A 117 2.49 1.14 8.90
N LYS A 118 1.27 1.59 9.17
CA LYS A 118 0.68 2.81 8.60
C LYS A 118 0.31 3.79 9.70
N MET A 119 0.86 5.00 9.63
CA MET A 119 0.47 6.12 10.50
C MET A 119 -0.88 6.67 10.02
N TRP A 120 -1.92 6.51 10.81
CA TRP A 120 -3.30 6.85 10.45
C TRP A 120 -3.82 8.08 11.19
N ASN A 121 -4.68 8.85 10.51
CA ASN A 121 -5.35 10.02 11.05
C ASN A 121 -6.83 10.06 10.63
N PRO A 122 -7.75 10.52 11.50
CA PRO A 122 -9.17 10.64 11.20
C PRO A 122 -9.43 11.91 10.36
N ASN A 123 -9.02 11.86 9.10
CA ASN A 123 -9.24 12.93 8.11
C ASN A 123 -10.06 12.37 6.93
N GLU A 124 -10.49 13.22 6.00
CA GLU A 124 -11.31 12.79 4.85
C GLU A 124 -10.61 11.76 3.94
N ARG A 125 -9.28 11.69 3.98
CA ARG A 125 -8.48 10.82 3.11
C ARG A 125 -8.27 9.43 3.68
N ASP A 126 -7.97 9.34 4.98
CA ASP A 126 -7.59 8.08 5.63
C ASP A 126 -8.71 7.58 6.57
N GLY A 127 -9.63 8.46 6.98
CA GLY A 127 -10.65 8.20 8.01
C GLY A 127 -11.48 6.93 7.81
N PRO A 128 -11.99 6.63 6.61
CA PRO A 128 -12.78 5.42 6.37
C PRO A 128 -12.01 4.10 6.57
N GLU A 129 -10.69 4.11 6.39
CA GLU A 129 -9.87 2.90 6.33
C GLU A 129 -9.91 2.08 7.61
N LEU A 130 -9.78 2.72 8.77
CA LEU A 130 -9.74 2.01 10.05
C LEU A 130 -11.04 1.22 10.28
N TYR A 131 -12.19 1.81 9.95
CA TYR A 131 -13.48 1.12 10.10
C TYR A 131 -13.59 -0.11 9.20
N ALA A 132 -13.18 -0.01 7.93
CA ALA A 132 -13.18 -1.13 7.01
C ALA A 132 -12.26 -2.26 7.50
N LEU A 133 -11.03 -1.90 7.91
CA LEU A 133 -10.05 -2.82 8.44
C LEU A 133 -10.55 -3.55 9.70
N GLU A 134 -11.10 -2.84 10.67
CA GLU A 134 -11.72 -3.44 11.86
C GLU A 134 -12.90 -4.35 11.50
N TYR A 135 -13.74 -3.91 10.56
CA TYR A 135 -14.90 -4.67 10.12
C TYR A 135 -14.48 -6.01 9.53
N PHE A 136 -13.62 -6.03 8.52
CA PHE A 136 -13.22 -7.26 7.83
C PHE A 136 -12.26 -8.14 8.62
N SER A 137 -11.57 -7.58 9.61
CA SER A 137 -10.64 -8.32 10.48
C SER A 137 -11.30 -8.90 11.73
N HIS A 138 -12.60 -8.66 11.93
CA HIS A 138 -13.34 -9.24 13.03
C HIS A 138 -13.25 -10.78 13.02
N PRO A 139 -13.14 -11.47 14.17
CA PRO A 139 -12.97 -12.92 14.24
C PRO A 139 -14.02 -13.75 13.48
N SER A 140 -15.23 -13.20 13.30
CA SER A 140 -16.32 -13.85 12.55
C SER A 140 -16.17 -13.75 11.02
N ARG A 141 -15.22 -12.96 10.50
CA ARG A 141 -15.06 -12.65 9.07
C ARG A 141 -13.63 -12.84 8.57
N VAL A 142 -12.62 -12.68 9.43
CA VAL A 142 -11.20 -12.72 9.04
C VAL A 142 -10.77 -14.05 8.39
N ASN A 143 -11.39 -15.16 8.79
CA ASN A 143 -11.11 -16.50 8.26
C ASN A 143 -12.05 -16.92 7.13
N ASP A 144 -12.95 -16.05 6.67
CA ASP A 144 -13.79 -16.36 5.52
C ASP A 144 -12.91 -16.49 4.26
N PRO A 145 -13.01 -17.59 3.49
CA PRO A 145 -12.18 -17.79 2.31
C PRO A 145 -12.40 -16.72 1.23
N CYS A 146 -13.61 -16.17 1.13
CA CYS A 146 -13.96 -15.11 0.18
C CYS A 146 -13.58 -13.71 0.70
N ASN A 147 -13.15 -13.59 1.96
CA ASN A 147 -12.61 -12.34 2.47
C ASN A 147 -11.19 -12.10 1.96
N HIS A 148 -11.10 -11.29 0.91
CA HIS A 148 -9.85 -10.78 0.36
C HIS A 148 -9.53 -9.36 0.84
N CYS A 149 -10.10 -8.87 1.94
CA CYS A 149 -9.65 -7.60 2.53
C CYS A 149 -8.40 -7.83 3.38
N VAL A 150 -7.42 -6.93 3.30
CA VAL A 150 -6.21 -7.04 4.14
C VAL A 150 -6.59 -7.04 5.63
N PRO A 151 -6.05 -7.98 6.43
CA PRO A 151 -6.37 -8.02 7.85
C PRO A 151 -5.56 -6.98 8.63
N LEU A 152 -6.23 -6.31 9.56
CA LEU A 152 -5.64 -5.55 10.65
C LEU A 152 -5.13 -6.52 11.71
N LEU A 153 -3.81 -6.57 11.86
CA LEU A 153 -3.14 -7.45 12.81
C LEU A 153 -3.10 -6.85 14.21
N ASP A 154 -2.84 -5.54 14.30
CA ASP A 154 -2.79 -4.77 15.54
C ASP A 154 -3.06 -3.28 15.25
N CYS A 155 -3.42 -2.54 16.29
CA CYS A 155 -3.64 -1.09 16.24
C CYS A 155 -3.11 -0.45 17.54
N PHE A 156 -2.29 0.61 17.41
CA PHE A 156 -1.63 1.24 18.56
C PHE A 156 -1.78 2.75 18.60
N SER A 157 -2.16 3.24 19.77
CA SER A 157 -2.15 4.66 20.13
C SER A 157 -0.90 4.98 20.95
N PHE A 158 -0.09 5.95 20.49
CA PHE A 158 1.10 6.41 21.22
C PHE A 158 0.90 7.85 21.73
N PRO A 159 0.66 8.07 23.04
CA PRO A 159 0.44 9.40 23.59
C PRO A 159 1.53 10.42 23.24
N SER A 160 2.80 9.99 23.21
CA SER A 160 3.95 10.83 22.85
C SER A 160 4.01 11.22 21.38
N ALA A 161 3.27 10.54 20.50
CA ALA A 161 3.28 10.75 19.05
C ALA A 161 1.94 11.27 18.50
N GLN A 162 0.97 11.63 19.35
CA GLN A 162 -0.37 12.09 18.95
C GLN A 162 -0.40 13.36 18.08
N ARG A 163 0.72 14.10 18.01
CA ARG A 163 0.92 15.24 17.11
C ARG A 163 1.27 14.83 15.67
N LEU A 164 1.69 13.58 15.47
CA LEU A 164 2.13 13.03 14.19
C LEU A 164 1.02 12.17 13.55
N PHE A 165 0.41 11.31 14.36
CA PHE A 165 -0.69 10.43 13.94
C PHE A 165 -1.58 10.10 15.14
N LYS A 166 -2.80 9.58 14.88
CA LYS A 166 -3.71 9.13 15.93
C LYS A 166 -3.50 7.67 16.29
N GLU A 167 -3.54 6.81 15.28
CA GLU A 167 -3.32 5.37 15.45
C GLU A 167 -2.22 4.90 14.51
N LEU A 168 -1.49 3.88 14.93
CA LEU A 168 -0.57 3.13 14.09
C LEU A 168 -1.21 1.78 13.77
N LEU A 169 -1.54 1.58 12.50
CA LEU A 169 -2.15 0.36 12.00
C LEU A 169 -1.05 -0.64 11.61
N VAL A 170 -1.24 -1.91 11.94
CA VAL A 170 -0.34 -2.99 11.56
C VAL A 170 -1.07 -3.97 10.65
N GLU A 171 -0.52 -4.19 9.47
CA GLU A 171 -1.05 -5.09 8.43
C GLU A 171 0.04 -6.08 8.01
N PRO A 172 -0.28 -7.20 7.34
CA PRO A 172 0.72 -8.04 6.71
C PRO A 172 1.55 -7.27 5.69
N LEU A 173 2.86 -7.52 5.63
CA LEU A 173 3.67 -6.98 4.53
C LEU A 173 3.39 -7.78 3.25
N LEU A 174 2.51 -7.25 2.40
CA LEU A 174 2.15 -7.87 1.13
C LEU A 174 3.11 -7.46 0.00
N ARG A 175 3.13 -8.23 -1.09
CA ARG A 175 3.98 -7.99 -2.27
C ARG A 175 3.14 -7.53 -3.46
N ASP A 176 3.67 -6.61 -4.25
CA ASP A 176 3.10 -6.25 -5.56
C ASP A 176 2.93 -7.53 -6.40
N TRP A 177 1.68 -7.86 -6.76
CA TRP A 177 1.34 -9.12 -7.39
C TRP A 177 1.97 -9.30 -8.78
N ARG A 178 2.38 -8.20 -9.41
CA ARG A 178 3.11 -8.22 -10.69
C ARG A 178 4.53 -8.76 -10.55
N TYR A 179 5.01 -9.02 -9.32
CA TYR A 179 6.37 -9.45 -9.06
C TYR A 179 6.44 -10.70 -8.17
N PRO A 180 6.88 -11.86 -8.70
CA PRO A 180 7.34 -12.09 -10.09
C PRO A 180 6.19 -12.02 -11.11
N ASP A 181 6.49 -11.91 -12.41
CA ASP A 181 5.43 -11.92 -13.43
C ASP A 181 4.61 -13.22 -13.40
N PHE A 182 3.42 -13.22 -13.99
CA PHE A 182 2.68 -14.47 -14.18
C PHE A 182 3.42 -15.37 -15.17
N PHE A 183 3.66 -16.62 -14.79
CA PHE A 183 4.34 -17.58 -15.65
C PHE A 183 3.37 -18.28 -16.61
N MET A 184 2.11 -18.42 -16.22
CA MET A 184 1.06 -19.08 -17.01
C MET A 184 -0.25 -18.30 -16.92
N VAL A 185 -1.06 -18.40 -17.97
CA VAL A 185 -2.42 -17.80 -18.02
C VAL A 185 -3.28 -18.28 -16.85
N ALA A 186 -3.12 -19.53 -16.40
CA ALA A 186 -3.83 -20.06 -15.23
C ALA A 186 -3.53 -19.27 -13.94
N GLU A 187 -2.33 -18.71 -13.78
CA GLU A 187 -2.01 -17.86 -12.63
C GLU A 187 -2.78 -16.52 -12.69
N ALA A 188 -2.84 -15.92 -13.89
CA ALA A 188 -3.59 -14.69 -14.10
C ALA A 188 -5.11 -14.90 -13.94
N LEU A 189 -5.64 -16.03 -14.40
CA LEU A 189 -7.05 -16.41 -14.19
C LEU A 189 -7.37 -16.58 -12.70
N SER A 190 -6.47 -17.22 -11.93
CA SER A 190 -6.61 -17.36 -10.47
C SER A 190 -6.61 -16.00 -9.75
N PHE A 191 -5.71 -15.09 -10.17
CA PHE A 191 -5.69 -13.71 -9.68
C PHE A 191 -7.01 -12.97 -9.96
N MET A 192 -7.49 -13.02 -11.21
CA MET A 192 -8.74 -12.35 -11.60
C MET A 192 -9.94 -12.91 -10.83
N LEU A 193 -9.99 -14.22 -10.63
CA LEU A 193 -11.05 -14.85 -9.85
C LEU A 193 -11.07 -14.33 -8.41
N GLN A 194 -9.93 -14.35 -7.71
CA GLN A 194 -9.83 -13.86 -6.34
C GLN A 194 -10.14 -12.36 -6.21
N ALA A 195 -9.74 -11.53 -7.19
CA ALA A 195 -10.08 -10.11 -7.20
C ALA A 195 -11.61 -9.90 -7.29
N ILE A 196 -12.29 -10.68 -8.13
CA ILE A 196 -13.75 -10.66 -8.28
C ILE A 196 -14.44 -11.20 -7.02
N GLU A 197 -14.00 -12.34 -6.48
CA GLU A 197 -14.52 -12.92 -5.23
C GLU A 197 -14.40 -11.94 -4.06
N GLY A 198 -13.26 -11.27 -3.93
CA GLY A 198 -13.04 -10.24 -2.94
C GLY A 198 -13.97 -9.05 -3.09
N LEU A 199 -14.23 -8.62 -4.33
CA LEU A 199 -15.13 -7.51 -4.60
C LEU A 199 -16.59 -7.89 -4.30
N GLU A 200 -17.02 -9.07 -4.74
CA GLU A 200 -18.33 -9.62 -4.44
C GLU A 200 -18.54 -9.73 -2.92
N TYR A 201 -17.55 -10.22 -2.19
CA TYR A 201 -17.60 -10.32 -0.74
C TYR A 201 -17.74 -8.95 -0.06
N MET A 202 -16.99 -7.93 -0.50
CA MET A 202 -17.19 -6.56 0.03
C MET A 202 -18.61 -6.07 -0.23
N HIS A 203 -19.09 -6.24 -1.46
CA HIS A 203 -20.42 -5.79 -1.88
C HIS A 203 -21.54 -6.52 -1.13
N SER A 204 -21.37 -7.81 -0.82
CA SER A 204 -22.33 -8.59 -0.01
C SER A 204 -22.43 -8.09 1.44
N HIS A 205 -21.40 -7.38 1.93
CA HIS A 205 -21.39 -6.70 3.23
C HIS A 205 -21.83 -5.23 3.13
N SER A 206 -22.38 -4.84 1.98
CA SER A 206 -22.77 -3.48 1.63
C SER A 206 -21.62 -2.48 1.75
N PHE A 207 -20.40 -2.95 1.45
CA PHE A 207 -19.18 -2.17 1.44
C PHE A 207 -18.70 -1.97 0.00
N PHE A 208 -18.36 -0.74 -0.37
CA PHE A 208 -17.67 -0.42 -1.61
C PHE A 208 -16.23 -0.01 -1.32
N HIS A 209 -15.32 -0.25 -2.27
CA HIS A 209 -13.90 0.10 -2.15
C HIS A 209 -13.63 1.56 -2.54
N GLY A 210 -14.22 2.03 -3.64
CA GLY A 210 -14.22 3.44 -4.06
C GLY A 210 -12.97 3.90 -4.83
N ASP A 211 -11.84 3.21 -4.66
CA ASP A 211 -10.60 3.48 -5.42
C ASP A 211 -9.93 2.21 -5.96
N ILE A 212 -10.66 1.43 -6.77
CA ILE A 212 -10.12 0.18 -7.34
C ILE A 212 -9.12 0.50 -8.44
N HIS A 213 -7.90 0.01 -8.29
CA HIS A 213 -6.86 -0.04 -9.33
C HIS A 213 -5.80 -1.10 -9.00
N SER A 214 -4.91 -1.43 -9.94
CA SER A 214 -3.96 -2.54 -9.79
C SER A 214 -3.00 -2.39 -8.61
N GLY A 215 -2.67 -1.14 -8.26
CA GLY A 215 -1.87 -0.80 -7.06
C GLY A 215 -2.56 -1.05 -5.71
N ASN A 216 -3.88 -1.25 -5.68
CA ASN A 216 -4.65 -1.54 -4.46
C ASN A 216 -5.00 -3.04 -4.33
N ILE A 217 -4.40 -3.87 -5.19
CA ILE A 217 -4.39 -5.32 -5.05
C ILE A 217 -2.97 -5.73 -4.71
N MET A 218 -2.78 -6.60 -3.73
CA MET A 218 -1.47 -7.09 -3.30
C MET A 218 -1.54 -8.60 -3.06
N MET A 219 -0.39 -9.27 -3.12
CA MET A 219 -0.27 -10.72 -2.98
C MET A 219 0.35 -11.09 -1.64
N ASP A 220 -0.15 -12.15 -1.01
CA ASP A 220 0.54 -12.80 0.10
C ASP A 220 1.86 -13.41 -0.39
N PRO A 221 3.02 -12.92 0.09
CA PRO A 221 4.30 -13.37 -0.41
C PRO A 221 4.84 -14.59 0.32
N LYS A 222 4.22 -15.05 1.41
CA LYS A 222 4.82 -15.99 2.37
C LYS A 222 5.42 -17.24 1.71
N ASP A 223 4.70 -17.84 0.77
CA ASP A 223 5.13 -19.09 0.13
C ASP A 223 6.05 -18.88 -1.08
N LEU A 224 5.94 -17.76 -1.78
CA LEU A 224 6.85 -17.42 -2.89
C LEU A 224 8.19 -16.86 -2.38
N PHE A 225 8.16 -16.17 -1.25
CA PHE A 225 9.30 -15.52 -0.60
C PHE A 225 9.47 -16.07 0.82
N PRO A 226 9.87 -17.35 1.00
CA PRO A 226 9.98 -17.98 2.32
C PRO A 226 11.06 -17.34 3.23
N LYS A 227 12.00 -16.60 2.65
CA LYS A 227 13.02 -15.81 3.38
C LYS A 227 12.59 -14.36 3.58
N GLY A 228 11.36 -14.02 3.24
CA GLY A 228 10.89 -12.65 3.12
C GLY A 228 11.47 -11.92 1.92
N PHE A 229 11.18 -10.63 1.86
CA PHE A 229 11.69 -9.70 0.86
C PHE A 229 11.88 -8.34 1.53
N HIS A 230 12.63 -7.45 0.91
CA HIS A 230 12.84 -6.12 1.49
C HIS A 230 11.61 -5.24 1.23
N GLY A 231 10.86 -4.91 2.29
CA GLY A 231 9.59 -4.18 2.19
C GLY A 231 9.68 -2.93 1.33
N ALA A 232 10.64 -2.03 1.60
CA ALA A 232 10.82 -0.78 0.84
C ALA A 232 10.92 -0.95 -0.69
N PHE A 233 11.18 -2.16 -1.21
CA PHE A 233 11.27 -2.41 -2.64
C PHE A 233 9.91 -2.44 -3.32
N ASN A 234 8.80 -2.71 -2.61
CA ASN A 234 7.46 -2.59 -3.22
C ASN A 234 7.23 -1.23 -3.88
N TRP A 235 7.85 -0.17 -3.35
CA TRP A 235 7.65 1.21 -3.80
C TRP A 235 8.82 1.76 -4.63
N SER A 236 9.76 0.89 -5.06
CA SER A 236 10.93 1.30 -5.85
C SER A 236 11.37 0.24 -6.85
N TRP A 237 11.01 0.45 -8.13
CA TRP A 237 11.41 -0.40 -9.26
C TRP A 237 12.92 -0.71 -9.31
N ARG A 238 13.77 0.31 -9.17
CA ARG A 238 15.24 0.14 -9.24
C ARG A 238 15.78 -0.77 -8.14
N LEU A 239 15.15 -0.75 -6.97
CA LEU A 239 15.56 -1.57 -5.85
C LEU A 239 15.04 -3.01 -5.96
N ARG A 240 13.84 -3.22 -6.54
CA ARG A 240 13.30 -4.56 -6.89
C ARG A 240 14.26 -5.34 -7.78
N MET A 241 14.84 -4.69 -8.80
CA MET A 241 15.83 -5.33 -9.66
C MET A 241 17.05 -5.84 -8.88
N ARG A 242 17.52 -5.11 -7.87
CA ARG A 242 18.65 -5.54 -7.02
C ARG A 242 18.32 -6.75 -6.15
N GLU A 243 17.06 -6.93 -5.77
CA GLU A 243 16.57 -8.14 -5.09
C GLU A 243 16.59 -9.34 -6.04
N ASN A 244 16.08 -9.17 -7.26
CA ASN A 244 16.02 -10.23 -8.26
C ASN A 244 17.42 -10.74 -8.67
N LEU A 245 18.43 -9.86 -8.68
CA LEU A 245 19.83 -10.21 -8.97
C LEU A 245 20.46 -11.13 -7.92
N LYS A 246 19.89 -11.25 -6.71
CA LYS A 246 20.37 -12.16 -5.65
C LYS A 246 19.70 -13.54 -5.69
N GLY A 247 18.87 -13.79 -6.71
CA GLY A 247 18.19 -15.07 -6.96
C GLY A 247 16.75 -15.06 -6.45
N VAL A 248 15.79 -14.91 -7.37
CA VAL A 248 14.37 -15.16 -7.08
C VAL A 248 14.17 -16.68 -7.01
N PRO A 249 13.56 -17.23 -5.94
CA PRO A 249 13.16 -18.63 -5.94
C PRO A 249 12.25 -18.93 -7.13
N SER A 250 12.54 -19.99 -7.89
CA SER A 250 11.77 -20.49 -9.04
C SER A 250 10.48 -21.18 -8.57
N ARG A 251 9.64 -20.48 -7.82
CA ARG A 251 8.34 -20.97 -7.35
C ARG A 251 7.25 -20.34 -8.20
N THR A 252 6.39 -21.17 -8.79
CA THR A 252 5.21 -20.70 -9.53
C THR A 252 4.01 -20.60 -8.59
N ARG A 253 3.04 -19.76 -8.94
CA ARG A 253 1.78 -19.61 -8.18
C ARG A 253 0.87 -20.83 -8.30
N LEU A 254 1.15 -21.73 -9.24
CA LEU A 254 0.46 -23.02 -9.31
C LEU A 254 1.01 -24.04 -8.31
N GLN A 255 2.33 -24.04 -8.08
CA GLN A 255 2.95 -24.92 -7.08
C GLN A 255 2.67 -24.44 -5.66
N PHE A 256 2.62 -23.13 -5.48
CA PHE A 256 2.36 -22.46 -4.21
C PHE A 256 1.23 -21.45 -4.42
N PRO A 257 -0.04 -21.88 -4.31
CA PRO A 257 -1.19 -21.00 -4.43
C PRO A 257 -1.07 -19.81 -3.49
N VAL A 258 -1.22 -18.61 -4.03
CA VAL A 258 -1.15 -17.36 -3.29
C VAL A 258 -2.53 -16.77 -3.10
N LYS A 259 -2.72 -16.09 -1.97
CA LYS A 259 -3.91 -15.27 -1.72
C LYS A 259 -3.65 -13.83 -2.13
N TYR A 260 -4.62 -13.20 -2.79
CA TYR A 260 -4.59 -11.77 -3.09
C TYR A 260 -5.48 -10.99 -2.13
N TYR A 261 -5.11 -9.75 -1.86
CA TYR A 261 -5.82 -8.86 -0.95
C TYR A 261 -6.06 -7.49 -1.57
N TRP A 262 -7.26 -6.95 -1.33
CA TRP A 262 -7.60 -5.55 -1.42
C TRP A 262 -6.99 -4.78 -0.24
N ILE A 263 -6.35 -3.66 -0.54
CA ILE A 263 -5.70 -2.76 0.43
C ILE A 263 -6.16 -1.32 0.21
N ASP A 264 -5.79 -0.43 1.14
CA ASP A 264 -6.03 1.03 1.05
C ASP A 264 -7.52 1.41 0.98
N PHE A 265 -8.20 1.22 2.12
CA PHE A 265 -9.63 1.48 2.26
C PHE A 265 -9.95 2.96 2.54
N GLY A 266 -9.05 3.90 2.25
CA GLY A 266 -9.22 5.32 2.53
C GLY A 266 -10.40 5.97 1.79
N SER A 267 -10.82 5.40 0.66
CA SER A 267 -12.00 5.86 -0.12
C SER A 267 -13.20 4.93 0.00
N SER A 268 -13.17 3.96 0.92
CA SER A 268 -14.22 2.97 1.09
C SER A 268 -15.40 3.50 1.91
N GLY A 269 -16.51 2.79 1.86
CA GLY A 269 -17.65 3.09 2.72
C GLY A 269 -18.61 1.91 2.85
N GLN A 270 -19.30 1.85 4.00
CA GLN A 270 -20.40 0.91 4.20
C GLN A 270 -21.72 1.65 4.11
N LEU A 271 -22.58 1.19 3.22
CA LEU A 271 -23.88 1.79 2.99
C LEU A 271 -24.96 0.85 3.51
N LYS A 272 -25.88 1.37 4.32
CA LYS A 272 -27.02 0.61 4.86
C LYS A 272 -28.29 1.17 4.23
N GLY A 273 -29.00 0.37 3.44
CA GLY A 273 -30.28 0.74 2.84
C GLY A 273 -30.47 0.26 1.40
N GLU A 274 -31.67 0.48 0.87
CA GLU A 274 -32.05 0.18 -0.52
C GLU A 274 -31.71 1.42 -1.37
N ASN A 275 -30.70 1.32 -2.26
CA ASN A 275 -30.19 2.38 -3.16
C ASN A 275 -29.30 3.49 -2.53
N PRO A 276 -28.16 3.16 -1.93
CA PRO A 276 -27.31 4.19 -1.38
C PRO A 276 -26.40 4.77 -2.47
N LEU A 277 -26.76 5.97 -2.94
CA LEU A 277 -25.88 6.77 -3.80
C LEU A 277 -24.90 7.57 -2.95
N VAL A 278 -23.69 7.79 -3.46
CA VAL A 278 -22.66 8.59 -2.77
C VAL A 278 -22.23 9.78 -3.62
N ALA A 279 -21.79 10.85 -2.97
CA ALA A 279 -21.23 12.00 -3.67
C ALA A 279 -19.96 11.62 -4.44
N SER A 280 -19.73 12.28 -5.58
CA SER A 280 -18.52 12.08 -6.37
C SER A 280 -17.26 12.36 -5.54
N GLY A 281 -16.38 11.36 -5.46
CA GLY A 281 -15.14 11.41 -4.70
C GLY A 281 -13.89 11.29 -5.57
N TRP A 282 -12.76 11.06 -4.93
CA TRP A 282 -11.53 10.67 -5.62
C TRP A 282 -11.64 9.21 -6.07
N ALA A 283 -11.31 8.94 -7.34
CA ALA A 283 -11.24 7.60 -7.89
C ALA A 283 -10.19 7.55 -9.01
N ALA A 284 -9.39 6.47 -9.05
CA ALA A 284 -8.45 6.24 -10.13
C ALA A 284 -9.13 6.02 -11.48
N TRP A 285 -10.24 5.27 -11.48
CA TRP A 285 -11.12 5.08 -12.64
C TRP A 285 -12.46 5.75 -12.37
N ARG A 286 -12.78 6.78 -13.16
CA ARG A 286 -14.08 7.46 -13.07
C ARG A 286 -15.04 6.86 -14.10
N PRO A 287 -16.13 6.22 -13.68
CA PRO A 287 -17.15 5.74 -14.60
C PRO A 287 -17.94 6.92 -15.20
N PRO A 288 -18.67 6.72 -16.32
CA PRO A 288 -19.38 7.80 -17.02
C PRO A 288 -20.39 8.57 -16.16
N GLU A 289 -20.97 7.92 -15.15
CA GLU A 289 -21.89 8.52 -14.19
C GLU A 289 -21.21 9.46 -13.18
N MET A 290 -19.89 9.37 -13.00
CA MET A 290 -19.10 10.36 -12.25
C MET A 290 -18.65 11.52 -13.15
N ASP A 291 -19.62 12.20 -13.76
CA ASP A 291 -19.35 13.36 -14.61
C ASP A 291 -18.59 14.45 -13.83
N VAL A 292 -17.64 15.11 -14.49
CA VAL A 292 -16.82 16.17 -13.89
C VAL A 292 -17.60 17.47 -13.73
N GLU A 293 -18.65 17.65 -14.53
CA GLU A 293 -19.52 18.83 -14.51
C GLU A 293 -20.77 18.63 -13.63
N SER A 294 -20.99 17.40 -13.14
CA SER A 294 -22.11 17.02 -12.29
C SER A 294 -21.64 16.64 -10.89
N GLU A 295 -22.33 17.15 -9.87
CA GLU A 295 -22.19 16.66 -8.49
C GLU A 295 -23.23 15.59 -8.17
N GLU A 296 -23.84 14.97 -9.19
CA GLU A 296 -24.86 13.95 -8.98
C GLU A 296 -24.30 12.74 -8.22
N PRO A 297 -25.04 12.26 -7.20
CA PRO A 297 -24.69 11.03 -6.52
C PRO A 297 -24.73 9.83 -7.47
N TYR A 298 -23.79 8.90 -7.31
CA TYR A 298 -23.67 7.70 -8.15
C TYR A 298 -23.72 6.43 -7.30
N ASP A 299 -23.93 5.28 -7.96
CA ASP A 299 -23.88 3.96 -7.33
C ASP A 299 -22.43 3.48 -7.21
N PRO A 300 -21.86 3.43 -5.98
CA PRO A 300 -20.45 3.09 -5.83
C PRO A 300 -20.14 1.61 -6.05
N PHE A 301 -21.13 0.73 -5.92
CA PHE A 301 -20.94 -0.69 -6.21
C PHE A 301 -20.80 -0.91 -7.72
N LYS A 302 -21.56 -0.19 -8.53
CA LYS A 302 -21.42 -0.23 -10.00
C LYS A 302 -20.10 0.41 -10.44
N ALA A 303 -19.71 1.51 -9.82
CA ALA A 303 -18.43 2.16 -10.08
C ALA A 303 -17.24 1.23 -9.78
N ASP A 304 -17.28 0.51 -8.66
CA ASP A 304 -16.27 -0.50 -8.31
C ASP A 304 -16.15 -1.59 -9.40
N VAL A 305 -17.28 -2.14 -9.88
CA VAL A 305 -17.27 -3.15 -10.95
C VAL A 305 -16.69 -2.59 -12.24
N TYR A 306 -17.04 -1.35 -12.60
CA TYR A 306 -16.48 -0.66 -13.76
C TYR A 306 -14.96 -0.47 -13.62
N ALA A 307 -14.51 0.00 -12.46
CA ALA A 307 -13.11 0.24 -12.15
C ALA A 307 -12.28 -1.05 -12.16
N LEU A 308 -12.81 -2.16 -11.61
CA LEU A 308 -12.18 -3.47 -11.71
C LEU A 308 -12.04 -3.93 -13.16
N GLY A 309 -13.10 -3.78 -13.96
CA GLY A 309 -13.09 -4.11 -15.38
C GLY A 309 -11.99 -3.37 -16.14
N LEU A 310 -11.89 -2.05 -15.96
CA LEU A 310 -10.82 -1.24 -16.58
C LEU A 310 -9.43 -1.63 -16.06
N THR A 311 -9.29 -1.86 -14.76
CA THR A 311 -8.02 -2.28 -14.15
C THR A 311 -7.49 -3.56 -14.78
N LEU A 312 -8.32 -4.61 -14.84
CA LEU A 312 -7.93 -5.89 -15.44
C LEU A 312 -7.59 -5.73 -16.93
N LEU A 313 -8.37 -4.92 -17.64
CA LEU A 313 -8.19 -4.69 -19.06
C LEU A 313 -6.88 -3.95 -19.39
N THR A 314 -6.53 -2.94 -18.60
CA THR A 314 -5.25 -2.22 -18.70
C THR A 314 -4.08 -3.17 -18.42
N GLU A 315 -4.13 -3.96 -17.35
CA GLU A 315 -3.04 -4.88 -17.00
C GLU A 315 -2.87 -6.01 -18.04
N ILE A 316 -3.97 -6.53 -18.61
CA ILE A 316 -3.91 -7.51 -19.72
C ILE A 316 -3.24 -6.89 -20.94
N GLN A 317 -3.55 -5.63 -21.27
CA GLN A 317 -2.90 -4.95 -22.38
C GLN A 317 -1.40 -4.77 -22.13
N GLU A 318 -1.02 -4.22 -20.97
CA GLU A 318 0.38 -4.00 -20.60
C GLU A 318 1.20 -5.30 -20.63
N ALA A 319 0.61 -6.44 -20.27
CA ALA A 319 1.28 -7.75 -20.32
C ALA A 319 1.41 -8.34 -21.74
N THR A 320 0.69 -7.81 -22.74
CA THR A 320 0.70 -8.31 -24.13
C THR A 320 1.61 -7.52 -25.08
N TYR A 321 2.23 -6.43 -24.61
CA TYR A 321 3.19 -5.60 -25.35
C TYR A 321 4.59 -5.71 -24.76
#